data_AF-A0A1F6XHP7-F1
#
_entry.id   AF-A0A1F6XHP7-F1
#
_cell.length_a   1.000
_cell.length_b   1.000
_cell.length_c   1.000
_cell.angle_alpha   90.00
_cell.angle_beta   90.00
_cell.angle_gamma   90.00
#
_symmetry.space_group_name_H-M   'P 1'
#
loop_
_entity.id
_entity.type
_entity.pdbx_description
1 polymer ?
#
loop_
_entity_poly.entity_id
_entity_poly.type
_entity_poly.pdbx_seq_one_letter_code
_entity_poly.pdbx_strand_id
1 'polypeptide(L)'
;MNKKYWLRGGVVVISIILIIAVYDFMFASYDYGSFVSPLASVIFYPGFYLESIFNISGNLVLVSTFIAWFITGSFFGWLYGKISTRGGSA
;
A
#
# COMPACT_ATOMS: atom_id res chain seq x y z
N MET A 1 12.46 -23.68 10.86
CA MET A 1 12.83 -22.33 10.33
C MET A 1 11.65 -21.39 10.51
N ASN A 2 11.80 -20.32 11.29
CA ASN A 2 10.81 -19.24 11.38
C ASN A 2 10.64 -18.59 10.01
N LYS A 3 9.58 -18.97 9.29
CA LYS A 3 9.27 -18.37 7.99
C LYS A 3 8.93 -16.89 8.21
N LYS A 4 9.71 -15.99 7.61
CA LYS A 4 9.58 -14.52 7.73
C LYS A 4 8.37 -13.99 6.95
N TYR A 5 7.17 -14.50 7.26
CA TYR A 5 5.93 -14.17 6.54
C TYR A 5 5.51 -12.70 6.71
N TRP A 6 5.83 -12.08 7.85
CA TRP A 6 5.59 -10.65 8.09
C TRP A 6 6.34 -9.78 7.08
N LEU A 7 7.64 -10.02 6.89
CA LEU A 7 8.45 -9.27 5.92
C LEU A 7 7.93 -9.47 4.49
N ARG A 8 7.54 -10.70 4.15
CA ARG A 8 6.96 -11.01 2.83
C ARG A 8 5.62 -10.31 2.60
N GLY A 9 4.76 -10.24 3.62
CA GLY A 9 3.48 -9.53 3.54
C GLY A 9 3.66 -8.03 3.30
N GLY A 10 4.59 -7.38 4.01
CA GLY A 10 4.91 -5.98 3.79
C GLY A 10 5.41 -5.70 2.38
N VAL A 11 6.35 -6.52 1.89
CA VAL A 11 6.90 -6.38 0.53
C VAL A 11 5.82 -6.59 -0.54
N VAL A 12 4.96 -7.62 -0.42
CA VAL A 12 3.90 -7.88 -1.39
C VAL A 12 2.92 -6.70 -1.49
N VAL A 13 2.49 -6.15 -0.34
CA VAL A 13 1.54 -5.04 -0.33
C VAL A 13 2.16 -3.77 -0.91
N ILE A 14 3.41 -3.41 -0.56
CA ILE A 14 4.10 -2.28 -1.19
C ILE A 14 4.20 -2.49 -2.72
N SER A 15 4.58 -3.69 -3.18
CA SER A 15 4.74 -3.94 -4.61
C SER A 15 3.43 -3.75 -5.38
N ILE A 16 2.30 -4.15 -4.81
CA ILE A 16 0.98 -3.92 -5.40
C ILE A 16 0.68 -2.42 -5.47
N ILE A 17 0.93 -1.68 -4.38
CA ILE A 17 0.77 -0.22 -4.34
C ILE A 17 1.62 0.47 -5.40
N LEU A 18 2.90 0.06 -5.55
CA LEU A 18 3.80 0.60 -6.57
C LEU A 18 3.30 0.35 -7.99
N ILE A 19 2.79 -0.85 -8.28
CA ILE A 19 2.26 -1.18 -9.61
C ILE A 19 1.05 -0.30 -9.92
N ILE A 20 0.15 -0.12 -8.95
CA ILE A 20 -1.00 0.78 -9.11
C ILE A 20 -0.52 2.23 -9.32
N ALA A 21 0.53 2.67 -8.63
CA ALA A 21 1.07 4.03 -8.77
C ALA A 21 1.66 4.29 -10.14
N VAL A 22 2.41 3.31 -10.66
CA VAL A 22 2.96 3.38 -12.01
C VAL A 22 1.84 3.35 -13.04
N TYR A 23 0.84 2.49 -12.85
CA TYR A 23 -0.34 2.45 -13.71
C TYR A 23 -1.04 3.82 -13.74
N ASP A 24 -1.39 4.37 -12.58
CA ASP A 24 -2.05 5.67 -12.48
C ASP A 24 -1.20 6.77 -13.12
N PHE A 25 0.12 6.79 -12.90
CA PHE A 25 1.01 7.76 -13.54
C PHE A 25 1.02 7.65 -15.08
N MET A 26 1.04 6.44 -15.62
CA MET A 26 1.03 6.21 -17.06
C MET A 26 -0.30 6.62 -17.70
N PHE A 27 -1.43 6.37 -17.03
CA PHE A 27 -2.77 6.64 -17.57
C PHE A 27 -3.35 8.01 -17.18
N ALA A 28 -2.81 8.69 -16.16
CA ALA A 28 -3.18 10.06 -15.80
C ALA A 28 -2.87 11.06 -16.92
N SER A 29 -1.90 10.74 -17.79
CA SER A 29 -1.60 11.55 -18.97
C SER A 29 -2.58 11.37 -20.13
N TYR A 30 -3.49 10.39 -20.06
CA TYR A 30 -4.42 10.05 -21.15
C TYR A 30 -5.83 10.63 -21.00
N ASP A 31 -6.31 10.92 -19.78
CA ASP A 31 -7.53 11.69 -19.57
C ASP A 31 -7.66 12.05 -18.08
N TYR A 32 -7.44 13.32 -17.72
CA TYR A 32 -7.53 13.80 -16.33
C TYR A 32 -8.94 13.66 -15.72
N GLY A 33 -9.94 13.28 -16.51
CA GLY A 33 -11.34 13.38 -16.13
C GLY A 33 -11.98 12.15 -15.46
N SER A 34 -11.43 10.93 -15.57
CA SER A 34 -12.28 9.75 -15.34
C SER A 34 -11.67 8.48 -14.73
N PHE A 35 -10.34 8.37 -14.54
CA PHE A 35 -9.76 7.02 -14.38
C PHE A 35 -9.48 6.49 -12.97
N VAL A 36 -9.77 7.22 -11.90
CA VAL A 36 -9.74 6.64 -10.55
C VAL A 36 -10.89 7.24 -9.76
N SER A 37 -11.84 6.40 -9.32
CA SER A 37 -12.90 6.89 -8.43
C SER A 37 -12.23 7.60 -7.23
N PRO A 38 -12.77 8.73 -6.74
CA PRO A 38 -12.19 9.45 -5.61
C PRO A 38 -11.91 8.52 -4.42
N LEU A 39 -12.72 7.48 -4.24
CA LEU A 39 -12.54 6.45 -3.22
C LEU A 39 -11.27 5.61 -3.42
N ALA A 40 -10.98 5.17 -4.65
CA ALA A 40 -9.77 4.41 -4.92
C ALA A 40 -8.51 5.26 -4.71
N SER A 41 -8.52 6.53 -5.13
CA SER A 41 -7.41 7.44 -4.88
C SER A 41 -7.26 7.78 -3.39
N VAL A 42 -8.35 7.90 -2.62
CA VAL A 42 -8.28 8.06 -1.15
C VAL A 42 -7.71 6.82 -0.46
N ILE A 43 -8.08 5.62 -0.93
CA ILE A 43 -7.60 4.37 -0.33
C ILE A 43 -6.13 4.15 -0.67
N PHE A 44 -5.75 4.21 -1.95
CA PHE A 44 -4.38 3.89 -2.37
C PHE A 44 -3.39 5.05 -2.12
N TYR A 45 -3.87 6.30 -2.15
CA TYR A 45 -3.08 7.52 -1.97
C TYR A 45 -3.75 8.51 -1.01
N PRO A 46 -4.03 8.11 0.25
CA PRO A 46 -4.64 9.01 1.24
C PRO A 46 -3.79 10.27 1.43
N GLY A 47 -2.49 10.12 1.22
CA GLY A 47 -1.53 11.19 1.27
C GLY A 47 -1.83 12.38 0.35
N PHE A 48 -2.18 12.17 -0.91
CA PHE A 48 -2.41 13.27 -1.86
C PHE A 48 -3.56 14.20 -1.42
N TYR A 49 -4.55 13.67 -0.69
CA TYR A 49 -5.61 14.48 -0.08
C TYR A 49 -5.13 15.20 1.18
N LEU A 50 -4.16 14.63 1.91
CA LEU A 50 -3.55 15.31 3.04
C LEU A 50 -2.59 16.43 2.58
N GLU A 51 -1.95 16.31 1.41
CA GLU A 51 -1.17 17.41 0.81
C GLU A 51 -2.06 18.63 0.55
N SER A 52 -3.25 18.42 -0.02
CA SER A 52 -4.18 19.51 -0.33
C SER A 52 -4.80 20.14 0.92
N ILE A 53 -5.00 19.37 2.00
CA ILE A 53 -5.59 19.86 3.25
C ILE A 53 -4.54 20.52 4.18
N PHE A 54 -3.35 19.93 4.30
CA PHE A 54 -2.35 20.33 5.30
C PHE A 54 -1.14 21.07 4.72
N ASN A 55 -1.08 21.27 3.40
CA ASN A 55 0.03 21.94 2.71
C ASN A 55 1.40 21.35 3.07
N ILE A 56 1.45 20.02 3.19
CA ILE A 56 2.66 19.25 3.49
C ILE A 56 3.35 18.94 2.15
N SER A 57 4.69 18.95 2.13
CA SER A 57 5.43 18.62 0.92
C SER A 57 5.16 17.19 0.44
N GLY A 58 4.92 17.02 -0.86
CA GLY A 58 4.44 15.74 -1.39
C GLY A 58 5.40 14.56 -1.20
N ASN A 59 6.70 14.82 -1.09
CA ASN A 59 7.68 13.78 -0.77
C ASN A 59 7.44 13.14 0.61
N LEU A 60 7.10 13.94 1.63
CA LEU A 60 6.86 13.45 2.99
C LEU A 60 5.61 12.57 3.06
N VAL A 61 4.60 12.97 2.31
CA VAL A 61 3.31 12.30 2.24
C VAL A 61 3.39 10.97 1.48
N LEU A 62 4.15 10.95 0.39
CA LEU A 62 4.35 9.76 -0.41
C LEU A 62 5.14 8.70 0.40
N VAL A 63 6.16 9.13 1.15
CA VAL A 63 6.90 8.28 2.08
C VAL A 63 6.00 7.75 3.21
N SER A 64 5.17 8.59 3.83
CA SER A 64 4.28 8.15 4.92
C SER A 64 3.23 7.14 4.44
N THR A 65 2.74 7.30 3.20
CA THR A 65 1.81 6.36 2.55
C THR A 65 2.47 4.99 2.35
N PHE A 66 3.71 4.95 1.87
CA PHE A 66 4.45 3.69 1.72
C PHE A 66 4.71 3.00 3.06
N ILE A 67 5.07 3.76 4.09
CA ILE A 67 5.29 3.22 5.44
C ILE A 67 4.00 2.63 6.00
N ALA A 68 2.87 3.34 5.87
CA ALA A 68 1.58 2.85 6.35
C ALA A 68 1.18 1.52 5.69
N TRP A 69 1.31 1.43 4.36
CA TRP A 69 1.00 0.22 3.62
C TRP A 69 1.97 -0.94 3.91
N PHE A 70 3.24 -0.64 4.14
CA PHE A 70 4.21 -1.63 4.59
C PHE A 70 3.84 -2.23 5.94
N ILE A 71 3.47 -1.38 6.91
CA ILE A 71 3.07 -1.80 8.25
C ILE A 71 1.82 -2.67 8.16
N THR A 72 0.82 -2.25 7.38
CA THR A 72 -0.41 -3.01 7.13
C THR A 72 -0.12 -4.38 6.52
N GLY A 73 0.68 -4.42 5.44
CA GLY A 73 1.08 -5.69 4.82
C GLY A 73 1.92 -6.58 5.75
N SER A 74 2.79 -5.97 6.56
CA SER A 74 3.59 -6.69 7.54
C SER A 74 2.74 -7.32 8.64
N PHE A 75 1.72 -6.59 9.09
CA PHE A 75 0.75 -7.08 10.06
C PHE A 75 -0.06 -8.26 9.50
N PHE A 76 -0.58 -8.15 8.27
CA PHE A 76 -1.28 -9.28 7.61
C PHE A 76 -0.36 -10.48 7.36
N GLY A 77 0.88 -10.24 6.92
CA GLY A 77 1.87 -11.31 6.76
C GLY A 77 2.22 -12.00 8.09
N TRP A 78 2.26 -11.25 9.19
CA TRP A 78 2.45 -11.79 10.53
C TRP A 78 1.25 -12.63 10.97
N LEU A 79 0.02 -12.12 10.80
CA LEU A 79 -1.22 -12.86 11.08
C LEU A 79 -1.30 -14.16 10.27
N TYR A 80 -1.00 -14.09 8.97
CA TYR A 80 -0.94 -15.27 8.10
C TYR A 80 0.10 -16.29 8.61
N GLY A 81 1.27 -15.82 9.03
CA GLY A 81 2.29 -16.67 9.65
C GLY A 81 1.76 -17.38 10.90
N LYS A 82 1.06 -16.67 11.79
CA LYS A 82 0.45 -17.22 13.01
C LYS A 82 -0.67 -18.23 12.72
N ILE A 83 -1.49 -18.02 11.69
CA ILE A 83 -2.56 -18.95 11.31
C ILE A 83 -1.97 -20.20 10.64
N SER A 84 -1.03 -20.03 9.69
CA SER A 84 -0.43 -21.17 8.95
C SER A 84 0.37 -22.11 9.85
N THR A 85 0.92 -21.62 10.96
CA THR A 85 1.63 -22.45 11.94
C THR A 85 0.69 -23.24 12.85
N ARG A 86 -0.60 -22.90 12.92
CA ARG A 86 -1.61 -23.67 13.67
C ARG A 86 -2.19 -24.82 12.83
N GLY A 87 -2.21 -24.68 11.50
CA GLY A 87 -2.71 -25.71 10.59
C GLY A 87 -1.69 -26.76 10.16
N GLY A 88 -0.42 -26.61 10.54
CA GLY A 88 0.68 -27.53 10.17
C GLY A 88 1.10 -28.51 11.27
N SER A 89 0.30 -28.65 12.33
CA SER A 89 0.45 -29.67 13.36
C SER A 89 -0.70 -30.68 13.27
N ALA A 90 -0.82 -31.34 12.11
CA ALA A 90 -1.59 -32.56 11.91
C ALA A 90 -0.78 -33.46 10.96
#